data_AF-A0A6P6XV26-F1
#
_entry.id   AF-A0A6P6XV26-F1
#
_cell.length_a   1.000
_cell.length_b   1.000
_cell.length_c   1.000
_cell.angle_alpha   90.00
_cell.angle_beta   90.00
_cell.angle_gamma   90.00
#
_symmetry.space_group_name_H-M   'P 1'
#
loop_
_entity.id
_entity.type
_entity.pdbx_description
1 polymer ?
#
loop_
_entity_poly.entity_id
_entity_poly.type
_entity_poly.pdbx_seq_one_letter_code
_entity_poly.pdbx_strand_id
1 'polypeptide(L)'
;MAHLFVKRLINRLYSRPYLLFTNTVTGVISISIGDVLQQNLEHHWSNHSKQKNANEDDQPFEWNRTRTKNMMIAGIYFSLFGHWWYSYLDRKFPSQIKSSIGKKLMAESAMGPLLVSSVFLLFGQINEQKLEITFQRIRSNFGLICTAEWLVFIPIQWLNFAFVPPAYRYLYVATVSIGYDAFLSYVFHRFER
;
A
#
# COMPACT_ATOMS: atom_id res chain seq x y z
N MET A 1 -31.37 -12.01 -5.46
CA MET A 1 -31.52 -11.24 -4.19
C MET A 1 -30.19 -10.93 -3.51
N ALA A 2 -29.24 -11.87 -3.40
CA ALA A 2 -27.94 -11.65 -2.74
C ALA A 2 -27.12 -10.46 -3.30
N HIS A 3 -27.01 -10.33 -4.64
CA HIS A 3 -26.29 -9.22 -5.27
C HIS A 3 -26.81 -7.82 -4.87
N LEU A 4 -28.13 -7.65 -4.77
CA LEU A 4 -28.74 -6.37 -4.37
C LEU A 4 -28.48 -6.06 -2.90
N PHE A 5 -28.48 -7.09 -2.04
CA PHE A 5 -28.14 -6.96 -0.63
C PHE A 5 -26.68 -6.53 -0.45
N VAL A 6 -25.74 -7.19 -1.13
CA VAL A 6 -24.31 -6.85 -1.11
C VAL A 6 -24.08 -5.42 -1.59
N LYS A 7 -24.70 -5.02 -2.71
CA LYS A 7 -24.59 -3.65 -3.23
C LYS A 7 -25.11 -2.61 -2.23
N ARG A 8 -26.25 -2.87 -1.58
CA ARG A 8 -26.79 -1.97 -0.54
C ARG A 8 -25.88 -1.88 0.68
N LEU A 9 -25.31 -3.00 1.11
CA LEU A 9 -24.38 -3.04 2.23
C LEU A 9 -23.11 -2.24 1.93
N ILE A 10 -22.49 -2.46 0.77
CA ILE A 10 -21.31 -1.71 0.32
C ILE A 10 -21.64 -0.21 0.25
N ASN A 11 -22.75 0.18 -0.37
CA ASN A 11 -23.14 1.58 -0.44
C ASN A 11 -23.32 2.23 0.95
N ARG A 12 -23.81 1.46 1.93
CA ARG A 12 -23.98 1.93 3.32
C ARG A 12 -22.62 2.08 4.01
N LEU A 13 -21.71 1.12 3.82
CA LEU A 13 -20.36 1.12 4.37
C LEU A 13 -19.50 2.27 3.84
N TYR A 14 -19.64 2.62 2.56
CA TYR A 14 -18.92 3.75 1.94
C TYR A 14 -19.74 5.05 1.96
N SER A 15 -20.74 5.16 2.83
CA SER A 15 -21.43 6.41 3.10
C SER A 15 -20.62 7.31 4.03
N ARG A 16 -20.83 8.63 3.96
CA ARG A 16 -20.03 9.64 4.70
C ARG A 16 -19.75 9.34 6.18
N PRO A 17 -20.71 8.88 7.01
CA PRO A 17 -20.42 8.65 8.44
C PRO A 17 -19.46 7.47 8.67
N TYR A 18 -19.41 6.49 7.77
CA TYR A 18 -18.61 5.28 7.93
C TYR A 18 -17.36 5.25 7.03
N LEU A 19 -17.26 6.17 6.07
CA LEU A 19 -16.24 6.16 5.01
C LEU A 19 -14.80 6.15 5.53
N LEU A 20 -14.50 6.88 6.60
CA LEU A 20 -13.16 6.87 7.20
C LEU A 20 -12.85 5.47 7.75
N PHE A 21 -13.74 4.94 8.59
CA PHE A 21 -13.58 3.63 9.19
C PHE A 21 -13.46 2.52 8.13
N THR A 22 -14.31 2.54 7.11
CA THR A 22 -14.31 1.51 6.07
C THR A 22 -13.09 1.60 5.18
N ASN A 23 -12.61 2.80 4.84
CA ASN A 23 -11.31 2.96 4.17
C ASN A 23 -10.17 2.43 5.03
N THR A 24 -10.15 2.73 6.33
CA THR A 24 -9.11 2.23 7.24
C THR A 24 -9.08 0.71 7.30
N VAL A 25 -10.23 0.07 7.53
CA VAL A 25 -10.33 -1.39 7.56
C VAL A 25 -9.91 -2.00 6.22
N THR A 26 -10.34 -1.40 5.10
CA THR A 26 -9.97 -1.87 3.76
C THR A 26 -8.46 -1.82 3.54
N GLY A 27 -7.81 -0.71 3.91
CA GLY A 27 -6.37 -0.53 3.74
C GLY A 27 -5.56 -1.51 4.58
N VAL A 28 -5.94 -1.69 5.84
CA VAL A 28 -5.31 -2.67 6.74
C VAL A 28 -5.46 -4.10 6.21
N ILE A 29 -6.64 -4.48 5.73
CA ILE A 29 -6.86 -5.82 5.18
C ILE A 29 -6.02 -6.02 3.91
N SER A 30 -6.03 -5.06 2.98
CA SER A 30 -5.27 -5.14 1.74
C SER A 30 -3.79 -5.39 1.98
N ILE A 31 -3.17 -4.53 2.81
CA ILE A 31 -1.74 -4.60 3.04
C ILE A 31 -1.34 -5.84 3.83
N SER A 32 -2.22 -6.33 4.70
CA SER A 32 -2.02 -7.59 5.43
C SER A 32 -2.09 -8.80 4.50
N ILE A 33 -3.00 -8.79 3.52
CA ILE A 33 -3.05 -9.84 2.48
C ILE A 33 -1.77 -9.80 1.66
N GLY A 34 -1.31 -8.60 1.25
CA GLY A 34 -0.03 -8.43 0.56
C GLY A 34 1.15 -9.00 1.35
N ASP A 35 1.23 -8.68 2.65
CA ASP A 35 2.24 -9.24 3.55
C ASP A 35 2.18 -10.77 3.63
N VAL A 36 0.97 -11.32 3.76
CA VAL A 36 0.76 -12.77 3.84
C VAL A 36 1.24 -13.47 2.57
N LEU A 37 0.89 -12.92 1.40
CA LEU A 37 1.33 -13.43 0.11
C LEU A 37 2.86 -13.42 0.03
N GLN A 38 3.49 -12.33 0.45
CA GLN A 38 4.94 -12.20 0.38
C GLN A 38 5.67 -13.17 1.33
N GLN A 39 5.21 -13.32 2.57
CA GLN A 39 5.79 -14.30 3.50
C GLN A 39 5.62 -15.74 2.99
N ASN A 40 4.50 -16.06 2.35
CA ASN A 40 4.27 -17.37 1.72
C ASN A 40 5.19 -17.61 0.52
N LEU A 41 5.47 -16.57 -0.29
CA LEU A 41 6.42 -16.66 -1.40
C LEU A 41 7.85 -16.93 -0.89
N GLU A 42 8.26 -16.24 0.18
CA GLU A 42 9.56 -16.45 0.83
C GLU A 42 9.68 -17.88 1.40
N HIS A 43 8.64 -18.40 2.03
CA HIS A 43 8.57 -19.79 2.47
C HIS A 43 8.75 -20.78 1.31
N HIS A 44 8.03 -20.57 0.22
CA HIS A 44 8.09 -21.44 -0.95
C HIS A 44 9.46 -21.43 -1.62
N TRP A 45 10.07 -20.25 -1.79
CA TRP A 45 11.41 -20.11 -2.35
C TRP A 45 12.50 -20.69 -1.44
N SER A 46 12.37 -20.53 -0.12
CA SER A 46 13.27 -21.14 0.85
C SER A 46 13.25 -22.66 0.76
N ASN A 47 12.06 -23.27 0.73
CA ASN A 47 11.92 -24.73 0.61
C ASN A 47 12.50 -25.27 -0.70
N HIS A 48 12.31 -24.56 -1.82
CA HIS A 48 12.89 -24.94 -3.10
C HIS A 48 14.43 -24.83 -3.11
N SER A 49 14.99 -23.85 -2.39
CA SER A 49 16.45 -23.72 -2.23
C SER A 49 17.03 -24.85 -1.36
N LYS A 50 16.37 -25.18 -0.25
CA LYS A 50 16.75 -26.29 0.64
C LYS A 50 16.76 -27.64 -0.06
N GLN A 51 15.77 -27.90 -0.92
CA GLN A 51 15.73 -29.14 -1.71
C GLN A 51 16.94 -29.27 -2.65
N LYS A 52 17.55 -28.15 -3.07
CA LYS A 52 18.72 -28.13 -3.95
C LYS A 52 20.05 -28.24 -3.19
N ASN A 53 20.09 -27.81 -1.92
CA ASN A 53 21.27 -27.79 -1.06
C ASN A 53 21.02 -28.60 0.23
N ALA A 54 21.23 -29.92 0.17
CA ALA A 54 20.93 -30.87 1.27
C ALA A 54 21.80 -30.73 2.54
N ASN A 55 22.64 -29.69 2.65
CA ASN A 55 23.59 -29.49 3.76
C ASN A 55 23.36 -28.17 4.53
N GLU A 56 22.28 -27.42 4.26
CA GLU A 56 21.93 -26.22 5.03
C GLU A 56 21.13 -26.58 6.29
N ASP A 57 21.54 -26.05 7.45
CA ASP A 57 20.87 -26.23 8.74
C ASP A 57 19.36 -25.95 8.62
N ASP A 58 18.56 -26.94 9.02
CA ASP A 58 17.12 -26.96 8.85
C ASP A 58 16.42 -26.07 9.88
N GLN A 59 16.55 -24.75 9.73
CA GLN A 59 15.73 -23.82 10.47
C GLN A 59 14.29 -23.85 9.92
N PRO A 60 13.27 -24.15 10.73
CA PRO A 60 11.88 -24.11 10.27
C PRO A 60 11.50 -22.68 9.87
N PHE A 61 10.63 -22.55 8.87
CA PHE A 61 10.11 -21.24 8.49
C PHE A 61 9.24 -20.69 9.63
N GLU A 62 9.67 -19.56 10.19
CA GLU A 62 8.92 -18.85 11.22
C GLU A 62 8.17 -17.66 10.63
N TRP A 63 6.86 -17.62 10.87
CA TRP A 63 6.03 -16.49 10.49
C TRP A 63 6.45 -15.23 11.24
N ASN A 64 6.81 -14.17 10.52
CA ASN A 64 7.21 -12.92 11.16
C ASN A 64 5.97 -12.08 11.51
N ARG A 65 5.47 -12.25 12.74
CA ARG A 65 4.34 -11.48 13.27
C ARG A 65 4.64 -9.99 13.44
N THR A 66 5.90 -9.64 13.76
CA THR A 66 6.33 -8.23 13.89
C THR A 66 6.22 -7.52 12.56
N ARG A 67 6.62 -8.18 11.48
CA ARG A 67 6.45 -7.71 10.11
C ARG A 67 5.00 -7.46 9.75
N THR A 68 4.12 -8.43 9.99
CA THR A 68 2.67 -8.26 9.73
C THR A 68 2.11 -7.08 10.54
N LYS A 69 2.50 -6.92 11.80
CA LYS A 69 2.13 -5.76 12.63
C LYS A 69 2.62 -4.44 12.02
N ASN A 70 3.86 -4.37 11.57
CA ASN A 70 4.42 -3.17 10.93
C ASN A 70 3.62 -2.83 9.64
N MET A 71 3.33 -3.83 8.80
CA MET A 71 2.51 -3.64 7.61
C MET A 71 1.10 -3.16 7.94
N MET A 72 0.46 -3.68 8.99
CA MET A 72 -0.85 -3.20 9.46
C MET A 72 -0.79 -1.72 9.89
N ILE A 73 0.28 -1.30 10.58
CA ILE A 73 0.51 0.11 10.96
C ILE A 73 0.63 0.98 9.71
N ALA A 74 1.38 0.55 8.69
CA ALA A 74 1.44 1.25 7.40
C ALA A 74 0.06 1.31 6.72
N GLY A 75 -0.73 0.24 6.79
CA GLY A 75 -2.11 0.23 6.28
C GLY A 75 -3.01 1.27 6.94
N ILE A 76 -2.91 1.44 8.27
CA ILE A 76 -3.61 2.52 8.99
C ILE A 76 -3.12 3.88 8.48
N TYR A 77 -1.80 4.07 8.38
CA TYR A 77 -1.22 5.33 7.94
C TYR A 77 -1.67 5.71 6.51
N PHE A 78 -1.50 4.81 5.54
CA PHE A 78 -1.90 5.04 4.14
C PHE A 78 -3.40 5.26 3.98
N SER A 79 -4.23 4.55 4.75
CA SER A 79 -5.69 4.67 4.66
C SER A 79 -6.23 5.98 5.23
N LEU A 80 -5.70 6.42 6.36
CA LEU A 80 -6.03 7.73 6.93
C LEU A 80 -5.59 8.84 5.97
N PHE A 81 -4.35 8.77 5.47
CA PHE A 81 -3.86 9.74 4.50
C PHE A 81 -4.72 9.76 3.23
N GLY A 82 -4.94 8.59 2.63
CA GLY A 82 -5.72 8.43 1.39
C GLY A 82 -7.15 8.94 1.51
N HIS A 83 -7.82 8.72 2.65
CA HIS A 83 -9.18 9.23 2.87
C HIS A 83 -9.25 10.76 2.75
N TRP A 84 -8.35 11.46 3.45
CA TRP A 84 -8.30 12.92 3.43
C TRP A 84 -7.77 13.45 2.10
N TRP A 85 -6.78 12.77 1.51
CA TRP A 85 -6.16 13.15 0.26
C TRP A 85 -7.13 13.10 -0.92
N TYR A 86 -7.88 12.00 -1.09
CA TYR A 86 -8.90 11.94 -2.14
C TYR A 86 -10.01 12.96 -1.93
N SER A 87 -10.46 13.13 -0.67
CA SER A 87 -11.44 14.16 -0.33
C SER A 87 -10.95 15.57 -0.70
N TYR A 88 -9.67 15.87 -0.49
CA TYR A 88 -9.04 17.12 -0.87
C TYR A 88 -8.98 17.29 -2.39
N LEU A 89 -8.46 16.30 -3.11
CA LEU A 89 -8.35 16.33 -4.58
C LEU A 89 -9.70 16.50 -5.25
N ASP A 90 -10.76 15.90 -4.72
CA ASP A 90 -12.12 16.02 -5.26
C ASP A 90 -12.76 17.36 -4.99
N ARG A 91 -12.48 17.98 -3.84
CA ARG A 91 -12.93 19.35 -3.56
C ARG A 91 -12.19 20.35 -4.44
N LYS A 92 -10.89 20.16 -4.65
CA LYS A 92 -10.05 21.07 -5.44
C LYS A 92 -10.29 20.93 -6.94
N PHE A 93 -10.55 19.71 -7.40
CA PHE A 93 -10.72 19.37 -8.81
C PHE A 93 -12.00 18.52 -9.01
N PRO A 94 -13.19 19.14 -8.90
CA PRO A 94 -14.48 18.42 -8.85
C PRO A 94 -14.96 17.89 -10.21
N SER A 95 -14.42 18.37 -11.34
CA SER A 95 -14.85 17.94 -12.66
C SER A 95 -14.12 16.66 -13.11
N GLN A 96 -14.79 15.79 -13.86
CA GLN A 96 -14.19 14.63 -14.54
C GLN A 96 -13.59 15.01 -15.91
N ILE A 97 -13.35 16.31 -16.15
CA ILE A 97 -12.75 16.79 -17.40
C ILE A 97 -11.27 16.38 -17.41
N LYS A 98 -10.71 16.04 -18.60
CA LYS A 98 -9.32 15.60 -18.76
C LYS A 98 -8.29 16.49 -18.04
N SER A 99 -8.47 17.82 -18.04
CA SER A 99 -7.60 18.77 -17.34
C SER A 99 -7.58 18.57 -15.82
N SER A 100 -8.72 18.19 -15.23
CA SER A 100 -8.84 17.91 -13.79
C SER A 100 -8.13 16.59 -13.43
N ILE A 101 -8.28 15.55 -14.27
CA ILE A 101 -7.59 14.27 -14.08
C ILE A 101 -6.07 14.45 -14.16
N GLY A 102 -5.58 15.22 -15.15
CA GLY A 102 -4.15 15.51 -15.28
C GLY A 102 -3.57 16.19 -14.02
N LYS A 103 -4.28 17.19 -13.46
CA LYS A 103 -3.85 17.87 -12.23
C LYS A 103 -3.82 16.92 -11.02
N LYS A 104 -4.82 16.03 -10.90
CA LYS A 104 -4.83 15.00 -9.85
C LYS A 104 -3.64 14.05 -10.00
N LEU A 105 -3.35 13.58 -11.21
CA LEU A 105 -2.22 12.69 -11.47
C LEU A 105 -0.86 13.33 -11.18
N MET A 106 -0.68 14.61 -11.52
CA MET A 106 0.54 15.33 -11.15
C MET A 106 0.70 15.41 -9.63
N ALA A 107 -0.39 15.70 -8.91
CA ALA A 107 -0.36 15.71 -7.45
C ALA A 107 -0.04 14.33 -6.86
N GLU A 108 -0.63 13.25 -7.40
CA GLU A 108 -0.31 11.86 -7.02
C GLU A 108 1.16 11.53 -7.28
N SER A 109 1.70 11.88 -8.46
CA SER A 109 3.08 11.58 -8.83
C SER A 109 4.12 12.24 -7.91
N ALA A 110 3.80 13.42 -7.37
CA ALA A 110 4.63 14.09 -6.39
C ALA A 110 4.45 13.49 -4.99
N MET A 111 3.22 13.14 -4.61
CA MET A 111 2.88 12.72 -3.25
C MET A 111 3.21 11.25 -2.97
N GLY A 112 3.03 10.34 -3.93
CA GLY A 112 3.24 8.89 -3.75
C GLY A 112 4.63 8.55 -3.20
N PRO A 113 5.72 8.97 -3.87
CA PRO A 113 7.08 8.71 -3.39
C PRO A 113 7.38 9.33 -2.02
N LEU A 114 6.81 10.51 -1.71
CA LEU A 114 6.94 11.16 -0.42
C LEU A 114 6.23 10.37 0.69
N LEU A 115 5.04 9.85 0.40
CA LEU A 115 4.25 9.05 1.33
C LEU A 115 4.91 7.70 1.62
N VAL A 116 5.48 7.04 0.61
CA VAL A 116 6.26 5.82 0.83
C VAL A 116 7.52 6.11 1.63
N SER A 117 8.24 7.20 1.32
CA SER A 117 9.43 7.63 2.06
C SER A 117 9.12 7.95 3.53
N SER A 118 7.96 8.53 3.84
CA SER A 118 7.57 8.80 5.23
C SER A 118 7.29 7.51 6.01
N VAL A 119 6.76 6.46 5.36
CA VAL A 119 6.61 5.13 5.98
C VAL A 119 7.97 4.46 6.22
N PHE A 120 8.93 4.61 5.31
CA PHE A 120 10.31 4.17 5.57
C PHE A 120 10.90 4.83 6.82
N LEU A 121 10.67 6.14 6.99
CA LEU A 121 11.11 6.86 8.19
C LEU A 121 10.41 6.33 9.45
N LEU A 122 9.09 6.12 9.38
CA LEU A 122 8.31 5.56 10.48
C LEU A 122 8.85 4.20 10.94
N PHE A 123 9.13 3.29 10.00
CA PHE A 123 9.69 1.98 10.33
C PHE A 123 11.13 2.07 10.82
N GLY A 124 11.95 2.96 10.26
CA GLY A 124 13.28 3.24 10.80
C GLY A 124 13.21 3.63 12.28
N GLN A 125 12.24 4.45 12.68
CA GLN A 125 12.04 4.83 14.08
C GLN A 125 11.51 3.69 14.95
N ILE A 126 10.52 2.92 14.47
CA ILE A 126 9.96 1.77 15.20
C ILE A 126 11.02 0.70 15.47
N ASN A 127 11.98 0.54 14.56
CA ASN A 127 13.08 -0.41 14.68
C ASN A 127 14.35 0.19 15.30
N GLU A 128 14.25 1.38 15.91
CA GLU A 128 15.36 2.06 16.60
C GLU A 128 16.61 2.29 15.72
N GLN A 129 16.42 2.40 14.40
CA GLN A 129 17.49 2.72 13.48
C GLN A 129 17.89 4.19 13.59
N LYS A 130 19.20 4.47 13.44
CA LYS A 130 19.68 5.86 13.35
C LYS A 130 19.03 6.55 12.14
N LEU A 131 18.40 7.69 12.37
CA LEU A 131 17.71 8.46 11.31
C LEU A 131 18.61 8.71 10.09
N GLU A 132 19.90 9.00 10.31
CA GLU A 132 20.87 9.22 9.24
C GLU A 132 20.97 8.03 8.27
N ILE A 133 20.96 6.80 8.81
CA ILE A 133 21.02 5.57 8.01
C ILE A 133 19.74 5.42 7.18
N THR A 134 18.59 5.66 7.80
CA THR A 134 17.29 5.60 7.12
C THR A 134 17.19 6.64 6.00
N PHE A 135 17.63 7.88 6.26
CA PHE A 135 17.67 8.93 5.25
C PHE A 135 18.62 8.61 4.09
N GLN A 136 19.80 8.08 4.40
CA GLN A 136 20.77 7.68 3.37
C GLN A 136 20.22 6.54 2.49
N ARG A 137 19.47 5.60 3.08
CA ARG A 137 18.78 4.52 2.35
C ARG A 137 17.66 5.04 1.45
N ILE A 138 16.81 5.93 1.98
CA ILE A 138 15.77 6.58 1.17
C ILE A 138 16.43 7.32 0.00
N ARG A 139 17.46 8.14 0.27
CA ARG A 139 18.16 8.92 -0.75
C ARG A 139 18.78 8.04 -1.85
N SER A 140 19.44 6.95 -1.47
CA SER A 140 20.08 6.03 -2.43
C SER A 140 19.06 5.25 -3.27
N ASN A 141 17.88 4.98 -2.73
CA ASN A 141 16.82 4.23 -3.43
C ASN A 141 15.70 5.11 -3.98
N PHE A 142 15.77 6.45 -3.82
CA PHE A 142 14.66 7.34 -4.15
C PHE A 142 14.24 7.25 -5.61
N GLY A 143 15.21 7.14 -6.54
CA GLY A 143 14.91 6.95 -7.95
C GLY A 143 14.16 5.65 -8.24
N LEU A 144 14.50 4.57 -7.53
CA LEU A 144 13.79 3.30 -7.63
C LEU A 144 12.37 3.40 -7.06
N ILE A 145 12.21 4.03 -5.90
CA ILE A 145 10.90 4.28 -5.27
C ILE A 145 10.01 5.09 -6.21
N CYS A 146 10.49 6.21 -6.74
CA CYS A 146 9.76 7.04 -7.70
C CYS A 146 9.34 6.24 -8.94
N THR A 147 10.27 5.47 -9.50
CA THR A 147 9.98 4.68 -10.71
C THR A 147 8.92 3.61 -10.45
N ALA A 148 9.04 2.86 -9.35
CA ALA A 148 8.06 1.85 -8.97
C ALA A 148 6.68 2.46 -8.72
N GLU A 149 6.62 3.56 -7.95
CA GLU A 149 5.40 4.32 -7.69
C GLU A 149 4.75 4.80 -8.98
N TRP A 150 5.50 5.42 -9.88
CA TRP A 150 4.94 5.98 -11.10
C TRP A 150 4.46 4.91 -12.08
N LEU A 151 5.22 3.85 -12.28
CA LEU A 151 4.85 2.78 -13.20
C LEU A 151 3.57 2.06 -12.75
N VAL A 152 3.39 1.89 -11.44
CA VAL A 152 2.22 1.20 -10.87
C VAL A 152 1.04 2.15 -10.74
N PHE A 153 1.23 3.31 -10.10
CA PHE A 153 0.11 4.15 -9.69
C PHE A 153 -0.36 5.15 -10.74
N ILE A 154 0.45 5.59 -11.71
CA ILE A 154 -0.06 6.47 -12.78
C ILE A 154 -1.22 5.80 -13.55
N PRO A 155 -1.08 4.56 -14.08
CA PRO A 155 -2.19 3.92 -14.78
C PRO A 155 -3.38 3.60 -13.87
N ILE A 156 -3.11 3.12 -12.64
CA ILE A 156 -4.15 2.82 -11.64
C ILE A 156 -4.95 4.08 -11.30
N GLN A 157 -4.28 5.18 -10.99
CA GLN A 157 -4.94 6.43 -10.60
C GLN A 157 -5.65 7.10 -11.77
N TRP A 158 -5.15 6.94 -13.00
CA TRP A 158 -5.87 7.44 -14.17
C TRP A 158 -7.23 6.75 -14.29
N LEU A 159 -7.26 5.42 -14.19
CA LEU A 159 -8.51 4.64 -14.16
C LEU A 159 -9.40 5.03 -12.98
N ASN A 160 -8.81 5.21 -11.80
CA ASN A 160 -9.52 5.61 -10.58
C ASN A 160 -10.25 6.95 -10.76
N PHE A 161 -9.56 7.98 -11.21
CA PHE A 161 -10.16 9.31 -11.37
C PHE A 161 -11.10 9.41 -12.57
N ALA A 162 -10.88 8.60 -13.61
CA ALA A 162 -11.74 8.57 -14.79
C ALA A 162 -13.07 7.85 -14.53
N PHE A 163 -13.06 6.71 -13.83
CA PHE A 163 -14.21 5.80 -13.79
C PHE A 163 -14.78 5.54 -12.39
N VAL A 164 -13.99 5.72 -11.33
CA VAL A 164 -14.42 5.33 -9.98
C VAL A 164 -15.07 6.52 -9.25
N PRO A 165 -16.28 6.35 -8.69
CA PRO A 165 -16.92 7.40 -7.91
C PRO A 165 -16.10 7.76 -6.65
N PRO A 166 -16.11 9.02 -6.20
CA PRO A 166 -15.29 9.50 -5.06
C PRO A 166 -15.31 8.60 -3.81
N ALA A 167 -16.49 8.07 -3.44
CA ALA A 167 -16.65 7.24 -2.26
C ALA A 167 -15.89 5.90 -2.32
N TYR A 168 -15.64 5.36 -3.52
CA TYR A 168 -15.05 4.03 -3.71
C TYR A 168 -13.59 4.07 -4.19
N ARG A 169 -13.00 5.26 -4.35
CA ARG A 169 -11.64 5.40 -4.90
C ARG A 169 -10.58 4.71 -4.07
N TYR A 170 -10.67 4.83 -2.77
CA TYR A 170 -9.74 4.17 -1.87
C TYR A 170 -9.89 2.64 -1.91
N LEU A 171 -11.14 2.14 -1.90
CA LEU A 171 -11.41 0.70 -2.05
C LEU A 171 -10.83 0.14 -3.35
N TYR A 172 -11.03 0.84 -4.46
CA TYR A 172 -10.46 0.45 -5.75
C TYR A 172 -8.95 0.33 -5.66
N VAL A 173 -8.26 1.38 -5.20
CA VAL A 173 -6.79 1.41 -5.12
C VAL A 173 -6.26 0.31 -4.21
N ALA A 174 -6.80 0.19 -2.99
CA ALA A 174 -6.41 -0.87 -2.07
C ALA A 174 -6.56 -2.25 -2.71
N THR A 175 -7.67 -2.52 -3.39
CA THR A 175 -7.89 -3.84 -4.01
C THR A 175 -6.87 -4.15 -5.11
N VAL A 176 -6.59 -3.19 -5.99
CA VAL A 176 -5.67 -3.43 -7.13
C VAL A 176 -4.20 -3.36 -6.71
N SER A 177 -3.88 -2.74 -5.57
CA SER A 177 -2.52 -2.59 -5.08
C SER A 177 -2.02 -3.75 -4.22
N ILE A 178 -2.80 -4.82 -3.99
CA ILE A 178 -2.35 -5.96 -3.15
C ILE A 178 -1.01 -6.54 -3.60
N GLY A 179 -0.77 -6.63 -4.92
CA GLY A 179 0.52 -7.08 -5.45
C GLY A 179 1.66 -6.10 -5.14
N TYR A 180 1.37 -4.80 -5.17
CA TYR A 180 2.31 -3.77 -4.74
C TYR A 180 2.53 -3.78 -3.22
N ASP A 181 1.50 -4.06 -2.43
CA ASP A 181 1.59 -4.22 -0.98
C ASP A 181 2.51 -5.40 -0.60
N ALA A 182 2.47 -6.49 -1.37
CA ALA A 182 3.41 -7.61 -1.24
C ALA A 182 4.86 -7.18 -1.54
N PHE A 183 5.05 -6.40 -2.61
CA PHE A 183 6.36 -5.80 -2.93
C PHE A 183 6.84 -4.85 -1.82
N LEU A 184 5.99 -3.96 -1.32
CA LEU A 184 6.33 -3.08 -0.21
C LEU A 184 6.72 -3.87 1.04
N SER A 185 5.96 -4.93 1.36
CA SER A 185 6.27 -5.82 2.48
C SER A 185 7.68 -6.41 2.35
N TYR A 186 8.04 -6.88 1.16
CA TYR A 186 9.39 -7.36 0.86
C TYR A 186 10.45 -6.27 1.06
N VAL A 187 10.22 -5.10 0.46
CA VAL A 187 11.19 -4.01 0.45
C VAL A 187 11.43 -3.48 1.86
N PHE A 188 10.37 -3.16 2.61
CA PHE A 188 10.50 -2.64 3.97
C PHE A 188 11.32 -3.55 4.89
N HIS A 189 11.13 -4.87 4.79
CA HIS A 189 11.79 -5.84 5.68
C HIS A 189 13.12 -6.35 5.15
N ARG A 190 13.37 -6.30 3.83
CA ARG A 190 14.70 -6.58 3.27
C ARG A 190 15.73 -5.54 3.73
N PHE A 191 15.31 -4.29 3.94
CA PHE A 191 16.19 -3.25 4.47
C PHE A 191 16.38 -3.33 5.99
N GLU A 192 15.59 -4.10 6.73
CA GLU A 192 15.83 -4.33 8.16
C GLU A 192 16.98 -5.32 8.42
N ARG A 193 17.23 -6.25 7.48
CA ARG A 193 18.37 -7.18 7.51
C ARG A 193 19.66 -6.53 7.02
#